data_AF-A0A9D8IBP4-F1
#
_entry.id   AF-A0A9D8IBP4-F1
#
_cell.length_a   1.000
_cell.length_b   1.000
_cell.length_c   1.000
_cell.angle_alpha   90.00
_cell.angle_beta   90.00
_cell.angle_gamma   90.00
#
_symmetry.space_group_name_H-M   'P 1'
#
loop_
_entity.id
_entity.type
_entity.pdbx_description
1 polymer ?
#
loop_
_entity_poly.entity_id
_entity_poly.type
_entity_poly.pdbx_seq_one_letter_code
_entity_poly.pdbx_strand_id
1 'polypeptide(L)'
;MLNDAKLDELVEIVKKTGKIYVEEGMNIEIDFDPNDGIILIKYHDAASLLKTYIINSGNKTISGVDTTKFWMPDYSKEQKAGKKLLHFLQTKGYSPSNIQYRKDETRKKS
;
A
#
# COMPACT_ATOMS: atom_id res chain seq x y z
N MET A 1 -9.13 -22.20 -2.67
CA MET A 1 -7.68 -22.31 -2.93
C MET A 1 -7.28 -21.11 -3.77
N LEU A 2 -6.23 -20.38 -3.39
CA LEU A 2 -5.63 -19.43 -4.34
C LEU A 2 -5.02 -20.25 -5.48
N ASN A 3 -5.31 -19.87 -6.73
CA ASN A 3 -4.54 -20.40 -7.86
C ASN A 3 -3.11 -19.87 -7.75
N ASP A 4 -2.12 -20.69 -8.09
CA ASP A 4 -0.69 -20.37 -7.97
C ASP A 4 -0.33 -19.01 -8.60
N ALA A 5 -0.93 -18.70 -9.76
CA ALA A 5 -0.75 -17.41 -10.44
C ALA A 5 -1.17 -16.19 -9.60
N LYS A 6 -2.20 -16.32 -8.75
CA LYS A 6 -2.67 -15.23 -7.87
C LYS A 6 -1.73 -15.08 -6.67
N LEU A 7 -1.18 -16.17 -6.16
CA LEU A 7 -0.18 -16.13 -5.08
C LEU A 7 1.13 -15.51 -5.59
N ASP A 8 1.58 -15.86 -6.79
CA ASP A 8 2.76 -15.28 -7.42
C ASP A 8 2.64 -13.77 -7.60
N GLU A 9 1.48 -13.29 -8.06
CA GLU A 9 1.20 -11.85 -8.17
C GLU A 9 1.32 -11.16 -6.81
N LEU A 10 0.73 -11.73 -5.76
CA LEU A 10 0.76 -11.16 -4.41
C LEU A 10 2.19 -11.11 -3.84
N VAL A 11 2.96 -12.19 -4.02
CA VAL A 11 4.37 -12.24 -3.60
C VAL A 11 5.21 -11.22 -4.36
N GLU A 12 4.97 -11.04 -5.66
CA GLU A 12 5.65 -10.02 -6.46
C GLU A 12 5.33 -8.61 -5.95
N ILE A 13 4.06 -8.33 -5.62
CA ILE A 13 3.64 -7.04 -5.07
C ILE A 13 4.35 -6.76 -3.74
N VAL A 14 4.40 -7.74 -2.82
CA VAL A 14 5.09 -7.58 -1.53
C VAL A 14 6.57 -7.29 -1.73
N LYS A 15 7.26 -8.09 -2.56
CA LYS A 15 8.70 -7.90 -2.85
C LYS A 15 9.00 -6.54 -3.47
N LYS A 16 8.20 -6.15 -4.47
CA LYS A 16 8.40 -4.87 -5.17
C LYS A 16 8.10 -3.69 -4.27
N THR A 17 7.07 -3.78 -3.43
CA THR A 17 6.75 -2.77 -2.42
C THR A 17 7.92 -2.58 -1.46
N GLY A 18 8.43 -3.66 -0.85
CA GLY A 18 9.60 -3.60 0.03
C GLY A 18 10.79 -2.89 -0.63
N LYS A 19 11.09 -3.26 -1.88
CA LYS A 19 12.17 -2.65 -2.66
C LYS A 19 11.96 -1.15 -2.89
N ILE A 20 10.76 -0.72 -3.29
CA ILE A 20 10.45 0.69 -3.58
C ILE A 20 10.72 1.57 -2.36
N TYR A 21 10.27 1.15 -1.17
CA TYR A 21 10.43 1.96 0.03
C TYR A 21 11.87 1.96 0.55
N VAL A 22 12.57 0.82 0.46
CA VAL A 22 14.01 0.74 0.81
C VAL A 22 14.85 1.64 -0.10
N GLU A 23 14.56 1.69 -1.41
CA GLU A 23 15.24 2.59 -2.36
C GLU A 23 15.07 4.07 -2.01
N GLU A 24 13.92 4.45 -1.44
CA GLU A 24 13.66 5.81 -0.95
C GLU A 24 14.18 6.05 0.48
N GLY A 25 14.83 5.04 1.09
CA GLY A 25 15.35 5.11 2.46
C GLY A 25 14.26 5.21 3.51
N MET A 26 13.18 4.44 3.33
CA MET A 26 12.06 4.29 4.25
C MET A 26 11.96 2.86 4.76
N ASN A 27 11.64 2.72 6.04
CA ASN A 27 11.32 1.42 6.65
C ASN A 27 9.80 1.26 6.67
N ILE A 28 9.33 0.07 6.26
CA ILE A 28 7.92 -0.28 6.23
C ILE A 28 7.68 -1.63 6.88
N GLU A 29 6.50 -1.81 7.44
CA GLU A 29 5.95 -3.09 7.87
C GLU A 29 4.90 -3.51 6.83
N ILE A 30 5.00 -4.74 6.33
CA ILE A 30 4.05 -5.30 5.36
C ILE A 30 3.34 -6.48 6.01
N ASP A 31 2.04 -6.35 6.23
CA ASP A 31 1.18 -7.48 6.56
C ASP A 31 0.50 -7.98 5.30
N PHE A 32 0.38 -9.29 5.18
CA PHE A 32 -0.20 -9.93 4.02
C PHE A 32 -1.17 -11.04 4.46
N ASP A 33 -2.43 -10.90 4.06
CA ASP A 33 -3.42 -11.97 4.15
C ASP A 33 -3.68 -12.54 2.75
N PRO A 34 -3.15 -13.74 2.43
CA PRO A 34 -3.39 -14.37 1.15
C PRO A 34 -4.86 -14.76 0.94
N ASN A 35 -5.61 -15.10 2.00
CA ASN A 35 -6.99 -15.56 1.88
C ASN A 35 -7.91 -14.43 1.42
N ASP A 36 -7.75 -13.26 2.03
CA ASP A 36 -8.52 -12.07 1.69
C ASP A 36 -7.90 -11.31 0.50
N GLY A 37 -6.65 -11.64 0.15
CA GLY A 37 -5.91 -10.97 -0.92
C GLY A 37 -5.60 -9.51 -0.57
N ILE A 38 -5.43 -9.22 0.71
CA ILE A 38 -5.17 -7.89 1.26
C ILE A 38 -3.70 -7.78 1.66
N ILE A 39 -3.05 -6.70 1.22
CA ILE A 39 -1.72 -6.31 1.66
C ILE A 39 -1.83 -4.97 2.37
N LEU A 40 -1.34 -4.89 3.60
CA LEU A 40 -1.26 -3.66 4.39
C LEU A 40 0.19 -3.20 4.42
N ILE A 41 0.42 -1.96 4.04
CA ILE A 41 1.74 -1.32 4.09
C ILE A 41 1.69 -0.25 5.15
N LYS A 42 2.40 -0.44 6.24
CA LYS A 42 2.47 0.49 7.36
C LYS A 42 3.82 1.17 7.40
N TYR A 43 3.84 2.48 7.61
CA TYR A 43 5.07 3.25 7.74
C TYR A 43 4.83 4.51 8.56
N HIS A 44 5.89 5.06 9.16
CA HIS A 44 5.84 6.37 9.82
C HIS A 44 6.19 7.47 8.82
N ASP A 45 5.37 8.51 8.77
CA ASP A 45 5.69 9.71 7.99
C ASP A 45 6.73 10.60 8.70
N ALA A 46 7.13 11.70 8.05
CA ALA A 46 8.06 12.67 8.60
C ALA A 46 7.61 13.30 9.95
N ALA A 47 6.30 13.29 10.24
CA ALA A 47 5.73 13.72 11.52
C ALA A 47 5.57 12.57 12.53
N SER A 48 6.18 11.41 12.25
CA SER A 48 6.06 10.16 13.03
C SER A 48 4.64 9.61 13.14
N LEU A 49 3.71 10.05 12.29
CA LEU A 49 2.36 9.51 12.25
C LEU A 49 2.35 8.20 11.46
N LEU A 50 1.73 7.17 12.05
CA LEU A 50 1.54 5.90 11.37
C LEU A 50 0.55 6.06 10.21
N LYS A 51 1.03 5.79 9.00
CA LYS A 51 0.25 5.71 7.77
C LYS A 51 0.07 4.26 7.36
N THR A 52 -1.07 3.96 6.76
CA THR A 52 -1.37 2.63 6.22
C THR A 52 -1.89 2.76 4.81
N TYR A 53 -1.25 2.08 3.87
CA TYR A 53 -1.79 1.84 2.54
C TYR A 53 -2.34 0.43 2.47
N ILE A 54 -3.41 0.26 1.70
CA ILE A 54 -4.11 -1.01 1.55
C ILE A 54 -4.13 -1.35 0.08
N ILE A 55 -3.65 -2.54 -0.28
CA ILE A 55 -3.77 -3.10 -1.62
C ILE A 55 -4.74 -4.28 -1.53
N ASN A 56 -5.82 -4.21 -2.29
CA ASN A 56 -6.81 -5.28 -2.39
C ASN A 56 -6.70 -5.92 -3.78
N SER A 57 -6.19 -7.16 -3.82
CA SER A 57 -6.05 -7.94 -5.05
C SER A 57 -7.38 -8.49 -5.58
N GLY A 58 -8.39 -8.63 -4.70
CA GLY A 58 -9.71 -9.15 -5.08
C GLY A 58 -10.46 -8.24 -6.04
N ASN A 59 -10.37 -6.92 -5.83
CA ASN A 59 -10.97 -5.91 -6.70
C ASN A 59 -9.93 -5.01 -7.42
N LYS A 60 -8.65 -5.33 -7.27
CA LYS A 60 -7.51 -4.57 -7.82
C LYS A 60 -7.58 -3.07 -7.46
N THR A 61 -7.67 -2.78 -6.18
CA THR A 61 -7.66 -1.39 -5.68
C THR A 61 -6.50 -1.13 -4.74
N ILE A 62 -6.06 0.13 -4.71
CA ILE A 62 -5.17 0.66 -3.68
C ILE A 62 -5.86 1.82 -2.95
N SER A 63 -5.72 1.89 -1.63
CA SER A 63 -6.22 3.00 -0.82
C SER A 63 -5.19 3.50 0.20
N GLY A 64 -5.43 4.68 0.75
CA GLY A 64 -4.55 5.33 1.73
C GLY A 64 -3.42 6.16 1.13
N VAL A 65 -3.21 6.11 -0.19
CA VAL A 65 -2.23 6.95 -0.90
C VAL A 65 -2.83 8.33 -1.18
N ASP A 66 -2.17 9.38 -0.69
CA ASP A 66 -2.54 10.76 -1.02
C ASP A 66 -2.00 11.14 -2.41
N THR A 67 -2.83 10.92 -3.44
CA THR A 67 -2.48 11.25 -4.83
C THR A 67 -2.70 12.74 -5.15
N THR A 68 -3.31 13.52 -4.25
CA THR A 68 -3.67 14.92 -4.52
C THR A 68 -2.46 15.82 -4.72
N LYS A 69 -1.27 15.37 -4.29
CA LYS A 69 0.00 16.10 -4.42
C LYS A 69 0.93 15.51 -5.46
N PHE A 70 0.47 14.55 -6.26
CA PHE A 70 1.34 13.87 -7.24
C PHE A 70 1.72 14.75 -8.44
N TRP A 71 0.99 15.84 -8.68
CA TRP A 71 1.32 16.84 -9.70
C TRP A 71 2.39 17.85 -9.23
N MET A 72 2.74 17.85 -7.94
CA MET A 72 3.80 18.68 -7.39
C MET A 72 5.17 17.98 -7.51
N PRO A 73 6.29 18.74 -7.52
CA PRO A 73 7.62 18.17 -7.38
C PRO A 73 7.71 17.24 -6.17
N ASP A 74 8.55 16.21 -6.26
CA ASP A 74 8.68 15.20 -5.22
C ASP A 74 9.42 15.76 -3.99
N TYR A 75 8.66 16.36 -3.06
CA TYR A 75 9.22 17.03 -1.89
C TYR A 75 9.53 16.06 -0.74
N SER A 76 8.89 14.88 -0.68
CA SER A 76 9.17 13.88 0.36
C SER A 76 9.50 12.49 -0.20
N LYS A 77 10.26 11.70 0.57
CA LYS A 77 10.53 10.28 0.30
C LYS A 77 9.24 9.48 0.15
N GLU A 78 8.22 9.82 0.94
CA GLU A 78 6.92 9.13 0.89
C GLU A 78 6.19 9.41 -0.41
N GLN A 79 6.25 10.63 -0.93
CA GLN A 79 5.67 10.98 -2.23
C GLN A 79 6.35 10.21 -3.36
N LYS A 80 7.68 10.09 -3.34
CA LYS A 80 8.45 9.30 -4.32
C LYS A 80 8.08 7.82 -4.26
N ALA A 81 8.08 7.24 -3.06
CA ALA A 81 7.72 5.84 -2.85
C ALA A 81 6.27 5.58 -3.26
N GLY A 82 5.34 6.45 -2.87
CA GLY A 82 3.92 6.36 -3.22
C GLY A 82 3.66 6.45 -4.72
N LYS A 83 4.35 7.36 -5.44
CA LYS A 83 4.27 7.45 -6.91
C LYS A 83 4.80 6.18 -7.58
N LYS A 84 5.97 5.69 -7.16
CA LYS A 84 6.56 4.44 -7.69
C LYS A 84 5.66 3.23 -7.44
N LEU A 85 5.11 3.11 -6.24
CA LEU A 85 4.18 2.03 -5.86
C LEU A 85 2.91 2.10 -6.70
N LEU A 86 2.29 3.28 -6.78
CA LEU A 86 1.06 3.45 -7.55
C LEU A 86 1.29 3.12 -9.02
N HIS A 87 2.36 3.62 -9.62
CA HIS A 87 2.68 3.35 -11.01
C HIS A 87 2.87 1.85 -11.26
N PHE A 88 3.66 1.17 -10.41
CA PHE A 88 3.84 -0.28 -10.49
C PHE A 88 2.51 -1.04 -10.43
N LEU A 89 1.63 -0.70 -9.47
CA LEU A 89 0.34 -1.35 -9.31
C LEU A 89 -0.60 -1.06 -10.50
N GLN A 90 -0.56 0.15 -11.06
CA GLN A 90 -1.32 0.49 -12.28
C GLN A 90 -0.89 -0.36 -13.47
N THR A 91 0.40 -0.68 -13.63
CA THR A 91 0.85 -1.60 -14.69
C THR A 91 0.31 -3.02 -14.54
N LYS A 92 -0.18 -3.40 -13.35
CA LYS A 92 -0.83 -4.69 -13.05
C LYS A 92 -2.36 -4.61 -13.04
N GLY A 93 -2.92 -3.46 -13.41
CA GLY A 93 -4.36 -3.23 -13.49
C GLY A 93 -5.02 -2.79 -12.18
N TYR A 94 -4.26 -2.29 -11.21
CA TYR A 94 -4.81 -1.72 -9.98
C TYR A 94 -5.16 -0.25 -10.15
N SER A 95 -6.23 0.19 -9.48
CA SER A 95 -6.67 1.59 -9.51
C SER A 95 -6.68 2.22 -8.10
N PRO A 96 -6.39 3.53 -7.98
CA PRO A 96 -6.63 4.26 -6.74
C PRO A 96 -8.12 4.18 -6.39
N SER A 97 -8.42 3.89 -5.13
CA SER A 97 -9.75 3.99 -4.57
C SER A 97 -9.74 5.00 -3.43
N ASN A 98 -10.82 5.78 -3.32
CA ASN A 98 -11.05 6.68 -2.20
C ASN A 98 -11.54 5.94 -0.94
N ILE A 99 -11.35 4.61 -0.86
CA ILE A 99 -11.84 3.79 0.26
C ILE A 99 -10.92 4.02 1.47
N GLN A 100 -11.30 4.98 2.31
CA GLN A 100 -10.76 5.09 3.66
C GLN A 100 -11.43 4.01 4.52
N TYR A 101 -10.72 2.92 4.82
CA TYR A 101 -11.14 2.02 5.90
C TYR A 101 -11.04 2.81 7.21
N ARG A 102 -12.19 3.11 7.82
CA ARG A 102 -12.22 3.68 9.17
C ARG A 102 -11.42 2.75 10.08
N LYS A 103 -10.47 3.28 10.84
CA LYS A 103 -10.02 2.61 12.07
C LYS A 103 -11.26 2.45 12.93
N ASP A 104 -11.73 1.21 13.11
CA ASP A 104 -12.72 0.93 14.16
C ASP A 104 -12.05 1.24 15.51
N GLU A 105 -12.30 2.44 16.02
CA GLU A 105 -12.04 2.82 17.41
C GLU A 105 -13.07 2.22 18.39
N THR A 106 -13.86 1.25 17.93
CA THR A 106 -14.95 0.58 18.64
C THR A 106 -14.56 -0.74 19.31
N ARG A 107 -13.26 -1.01 19.54
CA ARG A 107 -12.86 -1.85 20.68
C ARG A 107 -12.69 -0.99 21.93
N LYS A 108 -13.75 -0.25 22.30
CA LYS A 108 -13.92 0.25 23.66
C LYS A 108 -14.65 -0.80 24.48
N LYS A 109 -13.91 -1.39 25.42
CA LYS A 109 -14.35 -1.96 26.71
C LYS A 109 -15.54 -2.92 26.66
N SER A 110 -15.25 -4.21 26.69
CA SER A 110 -16.06 -5.16 27.47
C SER A 110 -15.56 -5.17 28.90
#